data_AF-A0A962MQQ7-F1
#
_entry.id   AF-A0A962MQQ7-F1
#
_cell.length_a   1.000
_cell.length_b   1.000
_cell.length_c   1.000
_cell.angle_alpha   90.00
_cell.angle_beta   90.00
_cell.angle_gamma   90.00
#
_symmetry.space_group_name_H-M   'P 1'
#
loop_
_entity.id
_entity.type
_entity.pdbx_description
1 polymer ?
#
loop_
_entity_poly.entity_id
_entity_poly.type
_entity_poly.pdbx_seq_one_letter_code
_entity_poly.pdbx_strand_id
1 'polypeptide(L)'
;MVDEYDDGRKVSHKDRLTPLNIKKKYDKNRGRQTAVALQEGEALGDAPVIRAAGRGKLAEKILQLAFENDIKVREDSALAEMLAKIELDSPIPSEAFMAVAEILAYVYQANGKPNPFNVLLDELEN
;
A
#
# COMPACT_ATOMS: atom_id res chain seq x y z
N MET A 1 31.29 32.52 -5.02
CA MET A 1 31.63 31.13 -5.34
C MET A 1 31.48 30.36 -4.05
N VAL A 2 30.31 29.79 -3.82
CA VAL A 2 30.01 28.97 -2.63
C VAL A 2 29.25 27.76 -3.12
N ASP A 3 29.97 26.67 -3.32
CA ASP A 3 29.37 25.35 -3.49
C ASP A 3 30.16 24.39 -2.62
N GLU A 4 29.66 24.16 -1.42
CA GLU A 4 29.87 22.90 -0.72
C GLU A 4 28.86 22.79 0.41
N TYR A 5 27.95 21.82 0.30
CA TYR A 5 27.47 21.06 1.46
C TYR A 5 27.19 19.62 1.04
N ASP A 6 28.15 18.76 1.39
CA ASP A 6 28.02 17.33 1.63
C ASP A 6 27.04 17.10 2.78
N ASP A 7 25.97 16.31 2.55
CA ASP A 7 24.93 16.05 3.55
C ASP A 7 25.04 14.68 4.23
N GLY A 8 26.08 13.89 3.93
CA GLY A 8 26.56 12.79 4.79
C GLY A 8 25.56 11.68 5.17
N ARG A 9 24.39 11.56 4.51
CA ARG A 9 23.39 10.55 4.92
C ARG A 9 23.58 9.23 4.18
N LYS A 10 24.18 8.25 4.88
CA LYS A 10 24.06 6.83 4.50
C LYS A 10 22.63 6.35 4.76
N VAL A 11 21.85 6.18 3.69
CA VAL A 11 20.53 5.54 3.76
C VAL A 11 20.69 4.05 4.04
N SER A 12 20.26 3.64 5.25
CA SER A 12 20.22 2.24 5.68
C SER A 12 19.05 1.52 4.98
N HIS A 13 19.29 0.30 4.52
CA HIS A 13 18.38 -0.46 3.65
C HIS A 13 17.05 -0.89 4.30
N LYS A 14 16.81 -0.53 5.58
CA LYS A 14 15.67 -0.94 6.41
C LYS A 14 14.50 0.06 6.50
N ASP A 15 14.66 1.31 6.03
CA ASP A 15 13.66 2.39 6.19
C ASP A 15 12.85 2.67 4.91
N ARG A 16 12.28 1.64 4.27
CA ARG A 16 11.51 1.82 3.02
C ARG A 16 10.07 2.31 3.21
N LEU A 17 9.66 2.62 4.45
CA LEU A 17 8.39 3.27 4.75
C LEU A 17 8.64 4.60 5.44
N THR A 18 9.34 5.47 4.72
CA THR A 18 9.35 6.90 5.04
C THR A 18 8.09 7.53 4.44
N PRO A 19 7.32 8.35 5.18
CA PRO A 19 6.41 9.28 4.55
C PRO A 19 7.26 10.25 3.74
N LEU A 20 7.35 10.01 2.43
CA LEU A 20 8.13 10.82 1.52
C LEU A 20 7.42 12.17 1.34
N ASN A 21 7.77 13.08 2.24
CA ASN A 21 7.89 14.52 2.10
C ASN A 21 7.33 15.15 0.81
N ILE A 22 6.45 16.14 1.02
CA ILE A 22 6.53 17.50 0.47
C ILE A 22 6.82 17.59 -1.04
N LYS A 23 5.78 17.96 -1.80
CA LYS A 23 5.89 18.71 -3.08
C LYS A 23 6.95 18.19 -4.08
N LYS A 24 7.14 16.87 -4.23
CA LYS A 24 7.52 16.38 -5.56
C LYS A 24 6.26 16.44 -6.39
N LYS A 25 6.18 17.45 -7.26
CA LYS A 25 5.15 17.55 -8.31
C LYS A 25 4.87 16.14 -8.82
N TYR A 26 3.69 15.60 -8.49
CA TYR A 26 3.18 14.40 -9.14
C TYR A 26 3.36 14.64 -10.63
N ASP A 27 4.15 13.76 -11.24
CA ASP A 27 4.60 13.89 -12.61
C ASP A 27 3.34 13.90 -13.48
N LYS A 28 2.94 15.10 -13.91
CA LYS A 28 1.73 15.40 -14.68
C LYS A 28 1.67 14.62 -16.00
N ASN A 29 2.74 13.89 -16.34
CA ASN A 29 2.92 13.12 -17.55
C ASN A 29 3.11 11.61 -17.35
N ARG A 30 2.98 11.06 -16.13
CA ARG A 30 2.89 9.60 -15.94
C ARG A 30 1.44 9.14 -16.08
N GLY A 31 1.01 9.02 -17.33
CA GLY A 31 -0.19 8.28 -17.65
C GLY A 31 -0.16 6.90 -16.98
N ARG A 32 -1.24 6.57 -16.26
CA ARG A 32 -1.55 5.26 -15.64
C ARG A 32 -0.95 4.97 -14.25
N GLN A 33 -0.89 5.94 -13.33
CA GLN A 33 -0.87 5.56 -11.91
C GLN A 33 -2.21 4.92 -11.54
N THR A 34 -2.15 3.78 -10.85
CA THR A 34 -3.31 3.05 -10.34
C THR A 34 -3.19 3.01 -8.82
N ALA A 35 -4.27 3.33 -8.11
CA ALA A 35 -4.32 3.23 -6.65
C ALA A 35 -5.62 2.55 -6.22
N VAL A 36 -5.51 1.75 -5.16
CA VAL A 36 -6.62 1.01 -4.56
C VAL A 36 -6.55 1.20 -3.06
N ALA A 37 -7.70 1.44 -2.43
CA ALA A 37 -7.86 1.54 -0.99
C ALA A 37 -8.60 0.31 -0.48
N LEU A 38 -8.06 -0.27 0.59
CA LEU A 38 -8.58 -1.47 1.24
C LEU A 38 -9.09 -1.12 2.63
N GLN A 39 -10.16 -1.80 3.04
CA GLN A 39 -10.68 -1.78 4.41
C GLN A 39 -10.66 -3.19 4.96
N GLU A 40 -10.23 -3.34 6.22
CA GLU A 40 -10.34 -4.61 6.96
C GLU A 40 -11.83 -5.01 7.10
N GLY A 41 -12.13 -6.31 7.07
CA GLY A 41 -13.48 -6.81 7.32
C GLY A 41 -13.92 -6.60 8.77
N GLU A 42 -15.22 -6.77 9.06
CA GLU A 42 -15.77 -6.46 10.38
C GLU A 42 -15.35 -7.47 11.46
N ALA A 43 -15.17 -8.74 11.08
CA ALA A 43 -14.68 -9.78 11.98
C ALA A 43 -13.20 -10.13 11.72
N LEU A 44 -12.54 -10.63 12.77
CA LEU A 44 -11.18 -11.13 12.67
C LEU A 44 -11.15 -12.36 11.75
N GLY A 45 -10.45 -12.25 10.62
CA GLY A 45 -10.36 -13.30 9.60
C GLY A 45 -11.22 -13.05 8.35
N ASP A 46 -12.06 -12.02 8.35
CA ASP A 46 -12.79 -11.61 7.16
C ASP A 46 -11.83 -11.09 6.08
N ALA A 47 -12.17 -11.37 4.82
CA ALA A 47 -11.40 -10.86 3.70
C ALA A 47 -11.48 -9.32 3.64
N PRO A 48 -10.36 -8.62 3.43
CA PRO A 48 -10.36 -7.19 3.20
C PRO A 48 -11.23 -6.84 1.97
N VAL A 49 -11.84 -5.66 2.02
CA VAL A 49 -12.79 -5.17 1.02
C VAL A 49 -12.19 -3.98 0.26
N ILE A 50 -12.44 -3.93 -1.04
CA ILE A 50 -12.03 -2.82 -1.90
C ILE A 50 -12.99 -1.65 -1.66
N ARG A 51 -12.51 -0.55 -1.06
CA ARG A 51 -13.34 0.66 -0.85
C ARG A 51 -13.19 1.73 -1.90
N ALA A 52 -12.03 1.77 -2.55
CA ALA A 52 -11.81 2.68 -3.67
C ALA A 52 -10.80 2.08 -4.64
N ALA A 53 -10.99 2.34 -5.93
CA ALA A 53 -10.02 2.04 -6.96
C ALA A 53 -10.05 3.16 -8.01
N GLY A 54 -8.90 3.54 -8.52
CA GLY A 54 -8.81 4.64 -9.46
C GLY A 54 -7.54 4.63 -10.28
N ARG A 55 -7.57 5.35 -11.41
CA ARG A 55 -6.43 5.58 -12.30
C ARG A 55 -6.22 7.07 -12.53
N GLY A 56 -4.97 7.46 -12.80
CA GLY A 56 -4.58 8.85 -13.07
C GLY A 56 -5.03 9.78 -11.93
N LYS A 57 -5.80 10.82 -12.27
CA LYS A 57 -6.30 11.81 -11.30
C LYS A 57 -7.08 11.21 -10.13
N LEU A 58 -7.82 10.12 -10.36
CA LEU A 58 -8.54 9.47 -9.27
C LEU A 58 -7.59 8.73 -8.33
N ALA A 59 -6.55 8.09 -8.88
CA ALA A 59 -5.49 7.47 -8.08
C ALA A 59 -4.74 8.52 -7.25
N GLU A 60 -4.41 9.67 -7.84
CA GLU A 60 -3.80 10.80 -7.15
C GLU A 60 -4.65 11.26 -5.96
N LYS A 61 -5.97 11.36 -6.14
CA LYS A 61 -6.89 11.76 -5.07
C LYS A 61 -7.00 10.72 -3.96
N ILE A 62 -7.01 9.43 -4.30
CA ILE A 62 -6.98 8.33 -3.31
C ILE A 62 -5.71 8.42 -2.46
N LEU A 63 -4.55 8.57 -3.10
CA LEU A 63 -3.27 8.69 -2.41
C LEU A 63 -3.21 9.93 -1.53
N GLN A 64 -3.67 11.07 -2.05
CA GLN A 64 -3.74 12.31 -1.29
C GLN A 64 -4.56 12.13 -0.01
N LEU A 65 -5.77 11.56 -0.10
CA LEU A 65 -6.62 11.30 1.06
C LEU A 65 -5.97 10.32 2.03
N ALA A 66 -5.30 9.28 1.53
CA ALA A 66 -4.59 8.32 2.37
C ALA A 66 -3.50 9.02 3.20
N PHE A 67 -2.68 9.88 2.57
CA PHE A 67 -1.65 10.63 3.27
C PHE A 67 -2.22 11.67 4.25
N GLU A 68 -3.31 12.35 3.90
CA GLU A 68 -3.97 13.34 4.77
C GLU A 68 -4.57 12.70 6.03
N ASN A 69 -4.91 11.40 5.98
CA ASN A 69 -5.52 10.66 7.08
C ASN A 69 -4.55 9.66 7.74
N ASP A 70 -3.24 9.80 7.50
CA ASP A 70 -2.20 8.90 8.02
C ASP A 70 -2.42 7.40 7.71
N ILE A 71 -3.12 7.11 6.61
CA ILE A 71 -3.33 5.75 6.10
C ILE A 71 -2.02 5.27 5.45
N LYS A 72 -1.59 4.06 5.82
CA LYS A 72 -0.38 3.45 5.28
C LYS A 72 -0.55 3.16 3.79
N VAL A 73 0.46 3.52 2.99
CA VAL A 73 0.50 3.30 1.54
C VAL A 73 1.72 2.43 1.20
N ARG A 74 1.51 1.43 0.35
CA ARG A 74 2.57 0.60 -0.25
C ARG A 74 2.51 0.74 -1.76
N GLU A 75 3.68 0.87 -2.39
CA GLU A 75 3.81 0.93 -3.84
C GLU A 75 4.04 -0.48 -4.41
N ASP A 76 3.05 -0.97 -5.17
CA ASP A 76 3.14 -2.19 -5.98
C ASP A 76 2.24 -2.01 -7.21
N SER A 77 2.84 -1.81 -8.38
CA SER A 77 2.09 -1.51 -9.61
C SER A 77 1.30 -2.71 -10.14
N ALA A 78 1.86 -3.92 -10.03
CA ALA A 78 1.22 -5.14 -10.53
C ALA A 78 0.00 -5.49 -9.67
N LEU A 79 0.15 -5.42 -8.35
CA LEU A 79 -0.96 -5.64 -7.43
C LEU A 79 -2.02 -4.55 -7.56
N ALA A 80 -1.63 -3.27 -7.66
CA ALA A 80 -2.59 -2.19 -7.84
C ALA A 80 -3.42 -2.37 -9.12
N GLU A 81 -2.80 -2.76 -10.24
CA GLU A 81 -3.50 -3.06 -11.50
C GLU A 81 -4.44 -4.28 -11.38
N MET A 82 -4.02 -5.31 -10.64
CA MET A 82 -4.85 -6.48 -10.38
C MET A 82 -6.08 -6.13 -9.53
N LEU A 83 -5.86 -5.48 -8.39
CA LEU A 83 -6.93 -5.12 -7.47
C LEU A 83 -7.90 -4.09 -8.06
N ALA A 84 -7.41 -3.19 -8.92
CA ALA A 84 -8.25 -2.20 -9.61
C ALA A 84 -9.20 -2.81 -10.66
N LYS A 85 -9.18 -4.13 -10.87
CA LYS A 85 -10.15 -4.87 -11.69
C LYS A 85 -11.28 -5.49 -10.86
N ILE A 86 -11.13 -5.54 -9.53
CA ILE A 86 -12.15 -6.06 -8.62
C ILE A 86 -13.24 -5.00 -8.45
N GLU A 87 -14.48 -5.45 -8.30
CA GLU A 87 -15.62 -4.58 -8.04
C GLU A 87 -15.51 -3.92 -6.66
N LEU A 88 -15.97 -2.67 -6.55
CA LEU A 88 -16.00 -1.97 -5.27
C LEU A 88 -16.94 -2.69 -4.31
N ASP A 89 -16.66 -2.54 -3.01
CA ASP A 89 -17.42 -3.15 -1.92
C ASP A 89 -17.50 -4.68 -1.97
N SER A 90 -16.64 -5.30 -2.79
CA SER A 90 -16.48 -6.75 -2.88
C SER A 90 -15.25 -7.21 -2.09
N PRO A 91 -15.31 -8.39 -1.46
CA PRO A 91 -14.15 -9.01 -0.85
C PRO A 91 -13.10 -9.35 -1.91
N ILE A 92 -11.83 -9.32 -1.53
CA ILE A 92 -10.74 -9.72 -2.43
C ILE A 92 -10.88 -11.22 -2.78
N PRO A 93 -10.84 -11.60 -4.06
CA PRO A 93 -10.94 -12.99 -4.48
C PRO A 93 -9.72 -13.79 -4.00
N SER A 94 -9.91 -15.08 -3.74
CA SER A 94 -8.89 -16.00 -3.22
C SER A 94 -7.56 -15.97 -3.98
N GLU A 95 -7.61 -15.77 -5.29
CA GLU A 95 -6.47 -15.72 -6.20
C GLU A 95 -5.59 -14.49 -5.97
N ALA A 96 -6.18 -13.38 -5.52
CA ALA A 96 -5.47 -12.16 -5.14
C ALA A 96 -5.19 -12.10 -3.63
N PHE A 97 -5.91 -12.91 -2.84
CA PHE A 97 -5.84 -12.88 -1.38
C PHE A 97 -4.44 -13.18 -0.85
N MET A 98 -3.72 -14.16 -1.40
CA MET A 98 -2.35 -14.46 -0.94
C MET A 98 -1.39 -13.26 -1.13
N ALA A 99 -1.44 -12.61 -2.30
CA ALA A 99 -0.58 -11.47 -2.60
C ALA A 99 -0.88 -10.27 -1.68
N VAL A 100 -2.15 -10.10 -1.29
CA VAL A 100 -2.56 -9.07 -0.33
C VAL A 100 -2.22 -9.45 1.11
N ALA A 101 -2.34 -10.73 1.47
CA ALA A 101 -2.07 -11.23 2.81
C ALA A 101 -0.62 -11.00 3.25
N GLU A 102 0.36 -11.19 2.36
CA GLU A 102 1.76 -10.89 2.64
C GLU A 102 1.97 -9.39 2.98
N ILE A 103 1.26 -8.51 2.26
CA ILE A 103 1.34 -7.07 2.50
C ILE A 103 0.65 -6.69 3.80
N LEU A 104 -0.54 -7.23 4.04
CA LEU A 104 -1.29 -6.98 5.25
C LEU A 104 -0.54 -7.50 6.47
N ALA A 105 0.10 -8.67 6.38
CA ALA A 105 0.94 -9.22 7.45
C ALA A 105 1.97 -8.21 7.96
N TYR A 106 2.68 -7.57 7.01
CA TYR A 106 3.61 -6.49 7.34
C TYR A 106 2.91 -5.28 8.00
N VAL A 107 1.75 -4.86 7.49
CA VAL A 107 0.99 -3.72 8.04
C VAL A 107 0.48 -4.02 9.46
N TYR A 108 -0.04 -5.22 9.72
CA TYR A 108 -0.48 -5.66 11.06
C TYR A 108 0.69 -5.69 12.04
N GLN A 109 1.83 -6.27 11.64
CA GLN A 109 3.05 -6.27 12.47
C GLN A 109 3.54 -4.85 12.75
N ALA A 110 3.58 -3.97 11.75
CA ALA A 110 3.99 -2.58 11.91
C ALA A 110 3.04 -1.77 12.81
N ASN A 111 1.76 -2.15 12.86
CA ASN A 111 0.74 -1.55 13.72
C ASN A 111 0.67 -2.20 15.11
N GLY A 112 1.52 -3.19 15.42
CA GLY A 112 1.49 -3.93 16.69
C GLY A 112 0.21 -4.76 16.91
N LYS A 113 -0.55 -5.02 15.84
CA LYS A 113 -1.78 -5.79 15.87
C LYS A 113 -1.47 -7.27 15.59
N PRO A 114 -2.22 -8.22 16.19
CA PRO A 114 -2.09 -9.63 15.85
C PRO A 114 -2.39 -9.83 14.36
N ASN A 115 -1.47 -10.46 13.64
CA ASN A 115 -1.63 -10.73 12.21
C ASN A 115 -2.54 -11.96 12.02
N PRO A 116 -3.77 -11.81 11.52
CA PRO A 116 -4.67 -12.94 11.30
C PRO A 116 -4.17 -13.87 10.17
N PHE A 117 -3.22 -13.41 9.34
CA PHE A 117 -2.69 -14.16 8.22
C PHE A 117 -1.44 -14.98 8.55
N ASN A 118 -0.87 -14.87 9.76
CA ASN A 118 0.33 -15.64 10.14
C ASN A 118 0.09 -17.16 9.99
N VAL A 119 -1.10 -17.64 10.38
CA VAL A 119 -1.46 -19.07 10.31
C VAL A 119 -1.42 -19.59 8.86
N LEU A 120 -1.83 -18.76 7.90
CA LEU A 120 -1.84 -19.14 6.48
C LEU A 120 -0.44 -19.08 5.83
N LEU A 121 0.45 -18.24 6.35
CA LEU A 121 1.81 -18.10 5.84
C LEU A 121 2.73 -19.19 6.40
N ASP A 122 2.56 -19.56 7.68
CA ASP A 122 3.34 -20.63 8.32
C ASP A 122 3.06 -22.02 7.72
N GLU A 123 1.84 -22.27 7.22
CA GLU A 123 1.46 -23.54 6.57
C GLU A 123 2.06 -23.73 5.16
N LEU A 124 2.59 -22.67 4.53
CA LEU A 124 3.18 -22.73 3.19
C LEU A 124 4.71 -22.95 3.21
N GLU A 125 5.34 -22.88 4.38
CA GLU A 125 6.78 -23.13 4.55
C GLU A 125 7.12 -24.58 4.99
N ASN A 126 6.12 -25.46 5.14
CA ASN A 126 6.28 -26.90 5.43
C ASN A 126 5.85 -27.80 4.26
#